data_AF-C7ZPX4-F1
#
_entry.id   AF-C7ZPX4-F1
#
_cell.length_a   1.000
_cell.length_b   1.000
_cell.length_c   1.000
_cell.angle_alpha   90.00
_cell.angle_beta   90.00
_cell.angle_gamma   90.00
#
_symmetry.space_group_name_H-M   'P 1'
#
loop_
_entity.id
_entity.type
_entity.pdbx_description
1 polymer ?
#
loop_
_entity_poly.entity_id
_entity_poly.type
_entity_poly.pdbx_seq_one_letter_code
_entity_poly.pdbx_strand_id
1 'polypeptide(L)'
;MKDRTASVYASVCVTLPFATLAVILRLTARPMTKAGYGYDDGLAILAFAGAVAFSTITLIWTLYYGLGRPLEDGPKNLTATATLEKSRLMLFCSEISYSFSIVLSQLTILMFYWRVFKFSSIRIPIQILLGASIVWLIMRVCITIFQCVPIQAFWDISSKGSKCTVNESAFSFATVLTHAVLDVLILVLPAVQIGKLRLRYGQKIAIIALFMVGVLVCIASIFVLIEVLRADATSTEMPLDVAMSMVWAVVEVNLAIVSSSVPMLRPLFRKLLPGSFLSSH
;
A
#
# COMPACT_ATOMS: atom_id res chain seq x y z
N MET A 1 -25.56 -9.33 -13.08
CA MET A 1 -25.33 -8.60 -11.83
C MET A 1 -23.82 -8.59 -11.55
N LYS A 2 -23.12 -7.51 -11.90
CA LYS A 2 -21.74 -7.27 -11.44
C LYS A 2 -21.83 -6.55 -10.08
N ASP A 3 -22.19 -7.25 -9.01
CA ASP A 3 -22.02 -6.71 -7.65
C ASP A 3 -20.65 -7.14 -7.12
N ARG A 4 -19.81 -6.17 -6.75
CA ARG A 4 -18.45 -6.35 -6.27
C ARG A 4 -18.31 -6.03 -4.78
N THR A 5 -19.39 -5.61 -4.11
CA THR A 5 -19.39 -5.20 -2.70
C THR A 5 -18.84 -6.31 -1.78
N ALA A 6 -19.17 -7.57 -2.04
CA ALA A 6 -18.65 -8.71 -1.27
C ALA A 6 -17.11 -8.81 -1.33
N SER A 7 -16.52 -8.56 -2.50
CA SER A 7 -15.06 -8.56 -2.69
C SER A 7 -14.39 -7.42 -1.91
N VAL A 8 -15.04 -6.25 -1.84
CA VAL A 8 -14.54 -5.10 -1.06
C VAL A 8 -14.55 -5.42 0.44
N TYR A 9 -15.62 -5.99 0.96
CA TYR A 9 -15.65 -6.41 2.37
C TYR A 9 -14.62 -7.49 2.67
N ALA A 10 -14.52 -8.50 1.79
CA ALA A 10 -13.56 -9.58 1.95
C ALA A 10 -12.12 -9.06 1.99
N SER A 11 -11.73 -8.13 1.11
CA SER A 11 -10.36 -7.60 1.10
C SER A 11 -10.03 -6.88 2.40
N VAL A 12 -10.92 -6.02 2.90
CA VAL A 12 -10.68 -5.28 4.15
C VAL A 12 -10.70 -6.21 5.36
N CYS A 13 -11.75 -7.02 5.52
CA CYS A 13 -11.94 -7.86 6.69
C CYS A 13 -10.89 -8.98 6.81
N VAL A 14 -10.31 -9.42 5.69
CA VAL A 14 -9.23 -10.41 5.72
C VAL A 14 -7.89 -9.72 5.96
N THR A 15 -7.53 -8.71 5.16
CA THR A 15 -6.15 -8.20 5.16
C THR A 15 -5.82 -7.25 6.30
N LEU A 16 -6.79 -6.46 6.79
CA LEU A 16 -6.55 -5.50 7.87
C LEU A 16 -6.20 -6.19 9.21
N PRO A 17 -6.87 -7.28 9.64
CA PRO A 17 -6.45 -8.04 10.81
C PRO A 17 -5.03 -8.60 10.69
N PHE A 18 -4.61 -9.09 9.52
CA PHE A 18 -3.24 -9.56 9.30
C PHE A 18 -2.22 -8.42 9.45
N ALA A 19 -2.50 -7.25 8.86
CA ALA A 19 -1.65 -6.06 9.03
C ALA A 19 -1.57 -5.62 10.50
N THR A 20 -2.71 -5.62 11.20
CA THR A 20 -2.80 -5.29 12.63
C THR A 20 -1.95 -6.24 13.47
N LEU A 21 -2.10 -7.55 13.24
CA LEU A 21 -1.32 -8.57 13.92
C LEU A 21 0.18 -8.38 13.65
N ALA A 22 0.58 -8.11 12.40
CA ALA A 22 1.97 -7.91 12.03
C ALA A 22 2.61 -6.73 12.77
N VAL A 23 1.89 -5.60 12.92
CA VAL A 23 2.35 -4.43 13.67
C VAL A 23 2.45 -4.72 15.16
N ILE A 24 1.46 -5.41 15.75
CA ILE A 24 1.50 -5.82 17.17
C ILE A 24 2.71 -6.73 17.42
N LEU A 25 2.92 -7.73 16.56
CA LEU A 25 4.06 -8.64 16.65
C LEU A 25 5.38 -7.89 16.49
N ARG A 26 5.45 -6.90 15.59
CA ARG A 26 6.62 -6.04 15.41
C ARG A 26 6.98 -5.27 16.68
N LEU A 27 5.99 -4.62 17.31
CA LEU A 27 6.19 -3.83 18.52
C LEU A 27 6.55 -4.69 19.74
N THR A 28 6.00 -5.90 19.84
CA THR A 28 6.30 -6.86 20.92
C THR A 28 7.63 -7.59 20.72
N ALA A 29 8.04 -7.84 19.47
CA ALA A 29 9.36 -8.39 19.16
C ALA A 29 10.48 -7.38 19.39
N ARG A 30 10.18 -6.07 19.37
CA ARG A 30 11.19 -5.01 19.42
C ARG A 30 12.03 -5.02 20.72
N PRO A 31 11.46 -5.10 21.93
CA PRO A 31 12.24 -5.22 23.18
C PRO A 31 13.19 -6.43 23.21
N MET A 32 12.91 -7.47 22.41
CA MET A 32 13.76 -8.66 22.31
C MET A 32 15.01 -8.41 21.46
N THR A 33 14.99 -7.38 20.62
CA THR A 33 16.17 -6.89 19.91
C THR A 33 16.89 -5.89 20.81
N LYS A 34 18.17 -6.13 21.14
CA LYS A 34 19.01 -5.23 21.97
C LYS A 34 19.23 -3.82 21.36
N ALA A 35 18.49 -3.44 20.32
CA ALA A 35 18.68 -2.28 19.48
C ALA A 35 17.77 -1.08 19.83
N GLY A 36 16.86 -1.20 20.80
CA GLY A 36 15.93 -0.13 21.23
C GLY A 36 14.93 0.29 20.13
N TYR A 37 13.93 1.12 20.47
CA TYR A 37 13.00 1.69 19.49
C TYR A 37 13.73 2.61 18.50
N GLY A 38 13.33 2.57 17.23
CA GLY A 38 13.98 3.32 16.15
C GLY A 38 12.98 4.02 15.26
N TYR A 39 13.47 4.90 14.39
CA TYR A 39 12.63 5.63 13.44
C TYR A 39 11.78 4.72 12.54
N ASP A 40 12.26 3.49 12.29
CA ASP A 40 11.53 2.48 11.54
C ASP A 40 10.23 2.03 12.23
N ASP A 41 10.15 2.05 13.56
CA ASP A 41 8.91 1.70 14.27
C ASP A 41 7.87 2.82 14.18
N GLY A 42 8.31 4.08 14.29
CA GLY A 42 7.43 5.24 14.13
C GLY A 42 6.83 5.29 12.72
N LEU A 43 7.65 5.06 11.70
CA LEU A 43 7.19 4.98 10.31
C LEU A 43 6.21 3.82 10.10
N ALA A 44 6.44 2.66 10.72
CA ALA A 44 5.52 1.52 10.63
C ALA A 44 4.14 1.82 11.25
N ILE A 45 4.10 2.51 12.38
CA ILE A 45 2.85 2.92 13.04
C ILE A 45 2.11 3.94 12.17
N LEU A 46 2.81 4.92 11.61
CA LEU A 46 2.22 5.91 10.71
C LEU A 46 1.71 5.25 9.41
N ALA A 47 2.45 4.30 8.86
CA ALA A 47 2.01 3.51 7.70
C ALA A 47 0.71 2.77 7.99
N PHE A 48 0.64 2.11 9.15
CA PHE A 48 -0.55 1.40 9.61
C PHE A 48 -1.74 2.34 9.85
N ALA A 49 -1.52 3.52 10.43
CA ALA A 49 -2.57 4.53 10.56
C ALA A 49 -3.15 4.95 9.19
N GLY A 50 -2.29 5.13 8.19
CA GLY A 50 -2.71 5.37 6.80
C GLY A 50 -3.52 4.22 6.20
N ALA A 51 -3.16 2.96 6.49
CA ALA A 51 -3.90 1.79 6.01
C ALA A 51 -5.27 1.64 6.67
N VAL A 52 -5.36 1.93 7.98
CA VAL A 52 -6.63 1.98 8.70
C VAL A 52 -7.51 3.08 8.11
N ALA A 53 -6.95 4.27 7.86
CA ALA A 53 -7.69 5.36 7.22
C ALA A 53 -8.21 4.94 5.83
N PHE A 54 -7.36 4.39 4.98
CA PHE A 54 -7.73 3.91 3.64
C PHE A 54 -8.81 2.82 3.68
N SER A 55 -8.66 1.83 4.55
CA SER A 55 -9.63 0.75 4.74
C SER A 55 -10.97 1.28 5.25
N THR A 56 -10.95 2.24 6.18
CA THR A 56 -12.16 2.85 6.73
C THR A 56 -12.90 3.68 5.68
N ILE A 57 -12.18 4.49 4.89
CA ILE A 57 -12.76 5.26 3.78
C ILE A 57 -13.41 4.31 2.76
N THR A 58 -12.73 3.21 2.42
CA THR A 58 -13.26 2.18 1.50
C THR A 58 -14.55 1.55 2.02
N LEU A 59 -14.61 1.22 3.32
CA LEU A 59 -15.82 0.69 3.95
C LEU A 59 -16.96 1.72 3.98
N ILE A 60 -16.67 2.98 4.30
CA ILE A 60 -17.67 4.07 4.28
C ILE A 60 -18.21 4.26 2.85
N TRP A 61 -17.34 4.28 1.84
CA TRP A 61 -17.74 4.36 0.44
C TRP A 61 -18.67 3.19 0.06
N THR A 62 -18.31 1.98 0.46
CA THR A 62 -19.14 0.79 0.19
C THR A 62 -20.50 0.85 0.88
N LEU A 63 -20.55 1.22 2.16
CA LEU A 63 -21.77 1.22 2.97
C LEU A 63 -22.74 2.36 2.62
N TYR A 64 -22.23 3.57 2.41
CA TYR A 64 -23.04 4.78 2.32
C TYR A 64 -23.17 5.34 0.91
N TYR A 65 -22.19 5.06 0.04
CA TYR A 65 -22.11 5.66 -1.30
C TYR A 65 -22.04 4.61 -2.42
N GLY A 66 -22.17 3.32 -2.11
CA GLY A 66 -22.39 2.26 -3.08
C GLY A 66 -21.16 1.78 -3.87
N LEU A 67 -19.94 1.82 -3.29
CA LEU A 67 -18.76 1.24 -3.96
C LEU A 67 -18.99 -0.22 -4.36
N GLY A 68 -18.70 -0.55 -5.62
CA GLY A 68 -18.87 -1.90 -6.17
C GLY A 68 -20.28 -2.26 -6.60
N ARG A 69 -21.22 -1.31 -6.57
CA ARG A 69 -22.58 -1.48 -7.11
C ARG A 69 -22.77 -0.63 -8.37
N PRO A 70 -23.62 -1.08 -9.32
CA PRO A 70 -24.11 -0.21 -10.38
C PRO A 70 -24.72 1.06 -9.80
N LEU A 71 -24.58 2.18 -10.51
CA LEU A 71 -25.09 3.48 -10.09
C LEU A 71 -26.61 3.47 -9.94
N GLU A 72 -27.30 2.68 -10.76
CA GLU A 72 -28.76 2.44 -10.67
C GLU A 72 -29.16 1.77 -9.34
N ASP A 73 -28.31 0.87 -8.83
CA ASP A 73 -28.49 0.15 -7.56
C ASP A 73 -27.86 0.89 -6.36
N GLY A 74 -27.56 2.18 -6.54
CA GLY A 74 -26.98 3.06 -5.54
C GLY A 74 -27.88 3.31 -4.32
N PRO A 75 -27.41 4.09 -3.34
CA PRO A 75 -28.17 4.41 -2.14
C PRO A 75 -29.48 5.13 -2.50
N LYS A 76 -30.64 4.55 -2.14
CA LYS A 76 -31.98 5.10 -2.46
C LYS A 76 -32.22 6.52 -1.92
N ASN A 77 -31.43 6.93 -0.93
CA ASN A 77 -31.55 8.24 -0.28
C ASN A 77 -30.79 9.35 -1.01
N LEU A 78 -30.04 9.04 -2.08
CA LEU A 78 -29.21 9.98 -2.83
C LEU A 78 -29.56 9.92 -4.32
N THR A 79 -29.45 11.07 -5.00
CA THR A 79 -29.50 11.11 -6.46
C THR A 79 -28.22 10.50 -7.06
N ALA A 80 -28.29 10.02 -8.30
CA ALA A 80 -27.12 9.48 -9.01
C ALA A 80 -25.97 10.51 -9.09
N THR A 81 -26.29 11.79 -9.30
CA THR A 81 -25.30 12.89 -9.34
C THR A 81 -24.64 13.12 -7.98
N ALA A 82 -25.41 13.12 -6.89
CA ALA A 82 -24.86 13.26 -5.53
C ALA A 82 -24.00 12.04 -5.15
N THR A 83 -24.40 10.84 -5.57
CA THR A 83 -23.64 9.61 -5.33
C THR A 83 -22.28 9.66 -6.05
N LEU A 84 -22.24 10.15 -7.28
CA LEU A 84 -20.99 10.35 -8.04
C LEU A 84 -20.08 11.40 -7.41
N GLU A 85 -20.63 12.55 -6.99
CA GLU A 85 -19.87 13.59 -6.29
C GLU A 85 -19.21 13.04 -5.02
N LYS A 86 -19.99 12.35 -4.17
CA LYS A 86 -19.46 11.77 -2.93
C LYS A 86 -18.47 10.64 -3.20
N SER A 87 -18.68 9.85 -4.26
CA SER A 87 -17.74 8.81 -4.70
C SER A 87 -16.40 9.42 -5.15
N ARG A 88 -16.42 10.53 -5.89
CA ARG A 88 -15.20 11.27 -6.28
C ARG A 88 -14.46 11.81 -5.06
N LEU A 89 -15.17 12.37 -4.09
CA LEU A 89 -14.57 12.81 -2.83
C LEU A 89 -13.93 11.65 -2.06
N MET A 90 -14.61 10.49 -1.99
CA MET A 90 -14.05 9.30 -1.34
C MET A 90 -12.82 8.77 -2.07
N LEU A 91 -12.84 8.77 -3.40
CA LEU A 91 -11.67 8.40 -4.22
C LEU A 91 -10.49 9.33 -3.91
N PHE A 92 -10.70 10.64 -3.90
CA PHE A 92 -9.67 11.63 -3.57
C PHE A 92 -9.02 11.37 -2.20
N CYS A 93 -9.83 11.17 -1.15
CA CYS A 93 -9.33 10.86 0.19
C CYS A 93 -8.61 9.49 0.25
N SER A 94 -9.10 8.53 -0.52
CA SER A 94 -8.53 7.19 -0.63
C SER A 94 -7.14 7.24 -1.28
N GLU A 95 -6.97 7.97 -2.39
CA GLU A 95 -5.70 8.10 -3.08
C GLU A 95 -4.60 8.69 -2.19
N ILE A 96 -4.93 9.72 -1.42
CA ILE A 96 -4.00 10.35 -0.47
C ILE A 96 -3.61 9.34 0.61
N SER A 97 -4.58 8.73 1.28
CA SER A 97 -4.33 7.78 2.38
C SER A 97 -3.52 6.55 1.91
N TYR A 98 -3.85 6.03 0.72
CA TYR A 98 -3.13 4.96 0.04
C TYR A 98 -1.67 5.34 -0.21
N SER A 99 -1.42 6.52 -0.81
CA SER A 99 -0.08 7.00 -1.12
C SER A 99 0.82 7.11 0.11
N PHE A 100 0.29 7.68 1.19
CA PHE A 100 1.03 7.79 2.45
C PHE A 100 1.33 6.44 3.06
N SER A 101 0.35 5.54 3.15
CA SER A 101 0.53 4.23 3.78
C SER A 101 1.59 3.39 3.07
N ILE A 102 1.54 3.37 1.74
CA ILE A 102 2.51 2.69 0.88
C ILE A 102 3.92 3.22 1.09
N VAL A 103 4.13 4.54 0.94
CA VAL A 103 5.48 5.10 1.02
C VAL A 103 6.04 4.98 2.41
N LEU A 104 5.24 5.19 3.46
CA LEU A 104 5.68 4.97 4.84
C LEU A 104 6.08 3.50 5.10
N SER A 105 5.40 2.54 4.47
CA SER A 105 5.81 1.12 4.52
C SER A 105 7.14 0.88 3.81
N GLN A 106 7.36 1.49 2.63
CA GLN A 106 8.62 1.45 1.89
C GLN A 106 9.78 2.10 2.69
N LEU A 107 9.53 3.25 3.32
CA LEU A 107 10.52 3.91 4.16
C LEU A 107 10.86 3.05 5.39
N THR A 108 9.87 2.38 6.00
CA THR A 108 10.07 1.45 7.12
C THR A 108 11.06 0.33 6.76
N ILE A 109 10.85 -0.34 5.62
CA ILE A 109 11.71 -1.45 5.18
C ILE A 109 13.10 -0.96 4.73
N LEU A 110 13.18 0.19 4.05
CA LEU A 110 14.46 0.78 3.63
C LEU A 110 15.30 1.24 4.83
N MET A 111 14.67 1.82 5.86
CA MET A 111 15.34 2.18 7.11
C MET A 111 15.82 0.94 7.86
N PHE A 112 15.06 -0.15 7.82
CA PHE A 112 15.51 -1.44 8.34
C PHE A 112 16.75 -1.94 7.58
N TYR A 113 16.76 -1.89 6.24
CA TYR A 113 17.93 -2.26 5.43
C TYR A 113 19.15 -1.40 5.75
N TRP A 114 18.97 -0.08 5.88
CA TRP A 114 20.03 0.86 6.21
C TRP A 114 20.77 0.49 7.50
N ARG A 115 20.00 0.00 8.49
CA ARG A 115 20.51 -0.42 9.80
C ARG A 115 21.21 -1.77 9.74
N VAL A 116 20.65 -2.73 9.01
CA VAL A 116 21.21 -4.09 8.89
C VAL A 116 22.53 -4.07 8.10
N PHE A 117 22.59 -3.31 7.02
CA PHE A 117 23.74 -3.29 6.11
C PHE A 117 24.68 -2.12 6.38
N LYS A 118 25.13 -1.98 7.63
CA LYS A 118 25.94 -0.83 8.09
C LYS A 118 27.23 -0.58 7.29
N PHE A 119 27.86 -1.64 6.78
CA PHE A 119 29.20 -1.58 6.14
C PHE A 119 29.21 -2.05 4.68
N SER A 120 28.07 -2.02 3.99
CA SER A 120 27.96 -2.50 2.61
C SER A 120 27.77 -1.38 1.59
N SER A 121 28.28 -1.58 0.37
CA SER A 121 28.09 -0.69 -0.79
C SER A 121 26.63 -0.48 -1.19
N ILE A 122 25.67 -1.28 -0.68
CA ILE A 122 24.25 -1.11 -0.99
C ILE A 122 23.61 0.14 -0.38
N ARG A 123 24.34 0.88 0.47
CA ARG A 123 23.83 2.11 1.08
C ARG A 123 23.44 3.17 0.05
N ILE A 124 24.21 3.27 -1.04
CA ILE A 124 23.91 4.23 -2.12
C ILE A 124 22.55 3.91 -2.76
N PRO A 125 22.29 2.67 -3.23
CA PRO A 125 20.95 2.27 -3.67
C PRO A 125 19.84 2.49 -2.64
N ILE A 126 20.07 2.23 -1.35
CA ILE A 126 19.06 2.48 -0.29
C ILE A 126 18.71 3.97 -0.24
N GLN A 127 19.69 4.87 -0.28
CA GLN A 127 19.45 6.32 -0.28
C GLN A 127 18.71 6.78 -1.53
N ILE A 128 19.08 6.24 -2.69
CA ILE A 128 18.40 6.54 -3.96
C ILE A 128 16.94 6.12 -3.88
N LEU A 129 16.64 4.90 -3.40
CA LEU A 129 15.27 4.40 -3.27
C LEU A 129 14.47 5.16 -2.21
N LEU A 130 15.09 5.54 -1.09
CA LEU A 130 14.47 6.42 -0.09
C LEU A 130 14.06 7.76 -0.72
N GLY A 131 14.99 8.42 -1.41
CA GLY A 131 14.74 9.69 -2.10
C GLY A 131 13.67 9.54 -3.18
N ALA A 132 13.75 8.51 -4.01
CA ALA A 132 12.78 8.23 -5.07
C ALA A 132 11.36 8.01 -4.52
N SER A 133 11.23 7.26 -3.41
CA SER A 133 9.92 7.01 -2.78
C SER A 133 9.31 8.30 -2.22
N ILE A 134 10.12 9.17 -1.61
CA ILE A 134 9.68 10.49 -1.11
C ILE A 134 9.28 11.42 -2.25
N VAL A 135 10.11 11.49 -3.31
CA VAL A 135 9.80 12.31 -4.50
C VAL A 135 8.52 11.83 -5.16
N TRP A 136 8.33 10.51 -5.28
CA TRP A 136 7.10 9.94 -5.81
C TRP A 136 5.88 10.31 -4.96
N LEU A 137 5.98 10.26 -3.63
CA LEU A 137 4.89 10.68 -2.73
C LEU A 137 4.51 12.14 -2.95
N ILE A 138 5.51 13.03 -2.95
CA ILE A 138 5.30 14.47 -3.12
C ILE A 138 4.65 14.74 -4.47
N MET A 139 5.20 14.18 -5.55
CA MET A 139 4.65 14.36 -6.90
C MET A 139 3.22 13.86 -6.99
N ARG A 140 2.95 12.66 -6.48
CA ARG A 140 1.61 12.07 -6.52
C ARG A 140 0.60 12.91 -5.73
N VAL A 141 0.92 13.30 -4.50
CA VAL A 141 0.03 14.10 -3.65
C VAL A 141 -0.21 15.48 -4.27
N CYS A 142 0.83 16.15 -4.75
CA CYS A 142 0.70 17.45 -5.41
C CYS A 142 -0.19 17.37 -6.65
N ILE A 143 0.00 16.38 -7.52
CA ILE A 143 -0.84 16.22 -8.71
C ILE A 143 -2.28 15.88 -8.31
N THR A 144 -2.48 14.98 -7.36
CA THR A 144 -3.82 14.61 -6.87
C THR A 144 -4.58 15.83 -6.31
N ILE A 145 -3.91 16.70 -5.55
CA ILE A 145 -4.50 17.91 -4.98
C ILE A 145 -4.75 18.97 -6.06
N PHE A 146 -3.79 19.20 -6.95
CA PHE A 146 -3.82 20.32 -7.91
C PHE A 146 -4.28 19.93 -9.32
N GLN A 147 -4.84 18.74 -9.51
CA GLN A 147 -5.34 18.28 -10.82
C GLN A 147 -6.50 19.13 -11.37
N CYS A 148 -7.25 19.77 -10.49
CA CYS A 148 -8.35 20.68 -10.83
C CYS A 148 -8.20 22.02 -10.11
N VAL A 149 -8.55 23.11 -10.81
CA VAL A 149 -8.63 24.46 -10.25
C VAL A 149 -10.05 25.00 -10.46
N PRO A 150 -10.83 25.27 -9.39
CA PRO A 150 -10.52 25.02 -7.98
C PRO A 150 -10.48 23.52 -7.62
N ILE A 151 -9.83 23.13 -6.52
CA ILE A 151 -9.63 21.72 -6.09
C ILE A 151 -10.97 20.99 -5.98
N GLN A 152 -11.98 21.70 -5.48
CA GLN A 152 -13.35 21.20 -5.31
C GLN A 152 -13.98 20.72 -6.61
N ALA A 153 -13.54 21.24 -7.76
CA ALA A 153 -14.06 20.83 -9.05
C ALA A 153 -13.72 19.37 -9.42
N PHE A 154 -12.79 18.73 -8.68
CA PHE A 154 -12.58 17.30 -8.84
C PHE A 154 -13.82 16.48 -8.45
N TRP A 155 -14.53 16.87 -7.38
CA TRP A 155 -15.74 16.17 -6.93
C TRP A 155 -17.03 16.90 -7.29
N ASP A 156 -17.04 18.24 -7.23
CA ASP A 156 -18.20 19.07 -7.57
C ASP A 156 -18.20 19.45 -9.06
N ILE A 157 -18.95 18.66 -9.84
CA ILE A 157 -19.09 18.80 -11.29
C ILE A 157 -19.89 20.07 -11.67
N SER A 158 -20.60 20.68 -10.72
CA SER A 158 -21.43 21.87 -10.98
C SER A 158 -20.63 23.19 -10.98
N SER A 159 -19.35 23.14 -10.62
CA SER A 159 -18.47 24.30 -10.52
C SER A 159 -18.19 24.95 -11.88
N LYS A 160 -18.90 26.04 -12.20
CA LYS A 160 -18.70 26.82 -13.43
C LYS A 160 -17.28 27.41 -13.50
N GLY A 161 -16.61 27.25 -14.64
CA GLY A 161 -15.27 27.80 -14.89
C GLY A 161 -14.11 26.93 -14.39
N SER A 162 -14.39 25.71 -13.92
CA SER A 162 -13.37 24.75 -13.50
C SER A 162 -12.47 24.30 -14.64
N LYS A 163 -11.17 24.17 -14.37
CA LYS A 163 -10.20 23.58 -15.30
C LYS A 163 -9.55 22.37 -14.62
N CYS A 164 -9.80 21.18 -15.16
CA CYS A 164 -9.05 19.97 -14.82
C CYS A 164 -8.15 19.64 -16.00
N THR A 165 -6.83 19.72 -15.80
CA THR A 165 -5.84 19.61 -16.88
C THR A 165 -5.14 18.26 -16.91
N VAL A 166 -5.38 17.42 -15.91
CA VAL A 166 -4.75 16.11 -15.76
C VAL A 166 -5.69 15.03 -16.29
N ASN A 167 -5.14 14.16 -17.14
CA ASN A 167 -5.84 12.94 -17.56
C ASN A 167 -5.71 11.88 -16.46
N GLU A 168 -6.82 11.59 -15.76
CA GLU A 168 -6.89 10.69 -14.62
C GLU A 168 -6.38 9.27 -14.93
N SER A 169 -6.76 8.72 -16.09
CA SER A 169 -6.35 7.37 -16.51
C SER A 169 -4.85 7.29 -16.79
N ALA A 170 -4.31 8.28 -17.53
CA ALA A 170 -2.88 8.34 -17.84
C ALA A 170 -2.04 8.57 -16.57
N PHE A 171 -2.50 9.46 -15.68
CA PHE A 171 -1.87 9.72 -14.39
C PHE A 171 -1.85 8.46 -13.51
N SER A 172 -3.00 7.82 -13.33
CA SER A 172 -3.14 6.59 -12.55
C SER A 172 -2.22 5.49 -13.06
N PHE A 173 -2.19 5.26 -14.38
CA PHE A 173 -1.32 4.26 -14.99
C PHE A 173 0.17 4.55 -14.73
N ALA A 174 0.63 5.78 -15.01
CA ALA A 174 2.03 6.16 -14.83
C ALA A 174 2.48 6.04 -13.37
N THR A 175 1.63 6.45 -12.45
CA THR A 175 1.90 6.42 -11.02
C THR A 175 1.94 4.99 -10.48
N VAL A 176 0.97 4.14 -10.84
CA VAL A 176 0.93 2.73 -10.42
C VAL A 176 2.11 1.95 -11.02
N LEU A 177 2.46 2.19 -12.29
CA LEU A 177 3.62 1.56 -12.90
C LEU A 177 4.92 1.96 -12.19
N THR A 178 5.13 3.25 -11.93
CA THR A 178 6.32 3.74 -11.23
C THR A 178 6.41 3.15 -9.82
N HIS A 179 5.27 3.05 -9.13
CA HIS A 179 5.17 2.44 -7.81
C HIS A 179 5.56 0.95 -7.82
N ALA A 180 4.99 0.16 -8.74
CA ALA A 180 5.29 -1.25 -8.87
C ALA A 180 6.78 -1.50 -9.16
N VAL A 181 7.41 -0.63 -9.96
CA VAL A 181 8.87 -0.68 -10.20
C VAL A 181 9.65 -0.43 -8.91
N LEU A 182 9.27 0.56 -8.10
CA LEU A 182 9.93 0.82 -6.81
C LEU A 182 9.84 -0.39 -5.87
N ASP A 183 8.69 -1.05 -5.79
CA ASP A 183 8.52 -2.25 -4.96
C ASP A 183 9.46 -3.38 -5.38
N VAL A 184 9.56 -3.65 -6.69
CA VAL A 184 10.47 -4.66 -7.22
C VAL A 184 11.93 -4.31 -6.91
N LEU A 185 12.33 -3.04 -7.05
CA LEU A 185 13.69 -2.60 -6.74
C LEU A 185 14.02 -2.76 -5.25
N ILE A 186 13.10 -2.39 -4.36
CA ILE A 186 13.24 -2.55 -2.90
C ILE A 186 13.35 -4.04 -2.53
N LEU A 187 12.60 -4.90 -3.20
CA LEU A 187 12.61 -6.35 -2.99
C LEU A 187 13.93 -7.00 -3.43
N VAL A 188 14.44 -6.64 -4.60
CA VAL A 188 15.65 -7.22 -5.20
C VAL A 188 16.92 -6.78 -4.46
N LEU A 189 16.92 -5.57 -3.89
CA LEU A 189 18.08 -4.97 -3.25
C LEU A 189 18.80 -5.87 -2.21
N PRO A 190 18.12 -6.41 -1.18
CA PRO A 190 18.78 -7.31 -0.23
C PRO A 190 19.20 -8.63 -0.88
N ALA A 191 18.42 -9.17 -1.83
CA ALA A 191 18.69 -10.46 -2.46
C ALA A 191 20.04 -10.47 -3.18
N VAL A 192 20.36 -9.41 -3.93
CA VAL A 192 21.65 -9.24 -4.63
C VAL A 192 22.81 -9.21 -3.64
N GLN A 193 22.65 -8.53 -2.49
CA GLN A 193 23.72 -8.42 -1.50
C GLN A 193 23.99 -9.74 -0.78
N ILE A 194 22.95 -10.52 -0.54
CA ILE A 194 23.06 -11.81 0.17
C ILE A 194 23.71 -12.85 -0.70
N GLY A 195 23.46 -12.84 -2.02
CA GLY A 195 24.18 -13.69 -2.96
C GLY A 195 25.70 -13.49 -2.91
N LYS A 196 26.16 -12.31 -2.45
CA LYS A 196 27.58 -11.96 -2.32
C LYS A 196 28.16 -12.20 -0.92
N LEU A 197 27.33 -12.37 0.13
CA LEU A 197 27.79 -12.48 1.52
C LEU A 197 27.46 -13.85 2.15
N ARG A 198 28.45 -14.48 2.79
CA ARG A 198 28.25 -15.66 3.65
C ARG A 198 27.55 -15.26 4.96
N LEU A 199 26.22 -15.15 4.94
CA LEU A 199 25.41 -14.86 6.14
C LEU A 199 25.16 -16.11 6.99
N ARG A 200 24.95 -15.92 8.29
CA ARG A 200 24.52 -17.00 9.19
C ARG A 200 23.12 -17.49 8.81
N TYR A 201 22.85 -18.78 8.94
CA TYR A 201 21.60 -19.43 8.49
C TYR A 201 20.32 -18.70 8.94
N GLY A 202 20.27 -18.23 10.19
CA GLY A 202 19.13 -17.48 10.70
C GLY A 202 18.90 -16.09 10.06
N GLN A 203 19.93 -15.44 9.49
CA GLN A 203 19.75 -14.21 8.70
C GLN A 203 19.20 -14.55 7.31
N LYS A 204 19.65 -15.67 6.74
CA LYS A 204 19.19 -16.17 5.44
C LYS A 204 17.68 -16.47 5.45
N ILE A 205 17.19 -17.16 6.48
CA ILE A 205 15.74 -17.47 6.62
C ILE A 205 14.89 -16.19 6.70
N ALA A 206 15.28 -15.21 7.51
CA ALA A 206 14.51 -13.97 7.65
C ALA A 206 14.40 -13.20 6.33
N ILE A 207 15.44 -13.27 5.49
CA ILE A 207 15.42 -12.58 4.21
C ILE A 207 14.63 -13.39 3.16
N ILE A 208 14.69 -14.73 3.20
CA ILE A 208 13.81 -15.56 2.36
C ILE A 208 12.34 -15.29 2.70
N ALA A 209 11.99 -15.22 3.99
CA ALA A 209 10.65 -14.88 4.43
C ALA A 209 10.22 -13.48 3.97
N LEU A 210 11.12 -12.49 4.07
CA LEU A 210 10.88 -11.16 3.54
C LEU A 210 10.69 -11.16 2.02
N PHE A 211 11.48 -11.94 1.29
CA PHE A 211 11.36 -12.05 -0.16
C PHE A 211 10.02 -12.67 -0.56
N MET A 212 9.59 -13.74 0.11
CA MET A 212 8.28 -14.36 -0.13
C MET A 212 7.13 -13.38 0.07
N VAL A 213 7.11 -12.64 1.17
CA VAL A 213 6.03 -11.68 1.44
C VAL A 213 6.13 -10.47 0.50
N GLY A 214 7.34 -10.02 0.16
CA GLY A 214 7.54 -8.92 -0.79
C GLY A 214 7.09 -9.28 -2.21
N VAL A 215 7.26 -10.53 -2.65
CA VAL A 215 6.69 -11.01 -3.93
C VAL A 215 5.17 -10.89 -3.93
N LEU A 216 4.49 -11.20 -2.82
CA LEU A 216 3.03 -11.04 -2.72
C LEU A 216 2.60 -9.57 -2.86
N VAL A 217 3.38 -8.63 -2.32
CA VAL A 217 3.13 -7.19 -2.51
C VAL A 217 3.25 -6.84 -3.99
N CYS A 218 4.34 -7.22 -4.66
CA CYS A 218 4.51 -6.95 -6.09
C CYS A 218 3.39 -7.56 -6.95
N ILE A 219 2.92 -8.77 -6.61
CA ILE A 219 1.77 -9.39 -7.29
C ILE A 219 0.52 -8.53 -7.11
N ALA A 220 0.24 -8.05 -5.90
CA ALA A 220 -0.89 -7.15 -5.64
C ALA A 220 -0.78 -5.84 -6.45
N SER A 221 0.41 -5.23 -6.51
CA SER A 221 0.67 -4.03 -7.32
C SER A 221 0.41 -4.25 -8.82
N ILE A 222 0.77 -5.43 -9.34
CA ILE A 222 0.49 -5.82 -10.73
C ILE A 222 -1.02 -5.93 -10.96
N PHE A 223 -1.77 -6.50 -10.02
CA PHE A 223 -3.22 -6.56 -10.14
C PHE A 223 -3.86 -5.16 -10.11
N VAL A 224 -3.38 -4.25 -9.27
CA VAL A 224 -3.80 -2.84 -9.31
C VAL A 224 -3.55 -2.24 -10.69
N LEU A 225 -2.35 -2.47 -11.27
CA LEU A 225 -2.02 -1.99 -12.63
C LEU A 225 -2.96 -2.56 -13.70
N ILE A 226 -3.28 -3.85 -13.63
CA ILE A 226 -4.20 -4.51 -14.56
C ILE A 226 -5.60 -3.91 -14.46
N GLU A 227 -6.10 -3.67 -13.25
CA GLU A 227 -7.44 -3.09 -13.07
C GLU A 227 -7.49 -1.62 -13.51
N VAL A 228 -6.41 -0.84 -13.32
CA VAL A 228 -6.29 0.52 -13.88
C VAL A 228 -6.28 0.50 -15.41
N LEU A 229 -5.62 -0.48 -16.04
CA LEU A 229 -5.63 -0.64 -17.50
C LEU A 229 -6.99 -1.07 -18.07
N ARG A 230 -7.80 -1.78 -17.27
CA ARG A 230 -9.14 -2.24 -17.64
C ARG A 230 -10.22 -1.19 -17.38
N ALA A 231 -9.92 -0.16 -16.59
CA ALA A 231 -10.86 0.90 -16.28
C ALA A 231 -11.21 1.67 -17.56
N ASP A 232 -12.50 1.67 -17.92
CA ASP A 232 -12.98 2.41 -19.07
C ASP A 232 -13.18 3.88 -18.68
N ALA A 233 -12.36 4.75 -19.27
CA ALA A 233 -12.38 6.19 -19.03
C ALA A 233 -13.69 6.86 -19.50
N THR A 234 -14.52 6.16 -20.28
CA THR A 234 -15.80 6.68 -20.81
C THR A 234 -17.02 6.18 -20.04
N SER A 235 -16.82 5.29 -19.07
CA SER A 235 -17.89 4.72 -18.26
C SER A 235 -18.54 5.76 -17.34
N THR A 236 -19.87 5.70 -17.22
CA THR A 236 -20.64 6.48 -16.23
C THR A 236 -20.75 5.77 -14.88
N GLU A 237 -20.25 4.53 -14.80
CA GLU A 237 -20.38 3.59 -13.67
C GLU A 237 -19.15 3.59 -12.76
N MET A 238 -18.58 4.77 -12.51
CA MET A 238 -17.31 4.91 -11.78
C MET A 238 -17.22 4.14 -10.44
N PRO A 239 -18.25 4.14 -9.56
CA PRO A 239 -18.21 3.35 -8.32
C PRO A 239 -18.10 1.83 -8.55
N LEU A 240 -18.62 1.32 -9.67
CA LEU A 240 -18.54 -0.10 -10.01
C LEU A 240 -17.18 -0.45 -10.61
N ASP A 241 -16.68 0.40 -11.50
CA ASP A 241 -15.47 0.14 -12.27
C ASP A 241 -14.21 0.22 -11.40
N VAL A 242 -14.16 1.20 -10.50
CA VAL A 242 -13.01 1.42 -9.59
C VAL A 242 -12.96 0.39 -8.44
N ALA A 243 -14.06 -0.33 -8.18
CA ALA A 243 -14.16 -1.23 -7.02
C ALA A 243 -13.09 -2.32 -6.99
N MET A 244 -12.76 -2.95 -8.12
CA MET A 244 -11.71 -3.98 -8.15
C MET A 244 -10.32 -3.39 -7.96
N SER A 245 -10.07 -2.19 -8.47
CA SER A 245 -8.83 -1.44 -8.21
C SER A 245 -8.69 -1.15 -6.71
N MET A 246 -9.78 -0.75 -6.03
CA MET A 246 -9.79 -0.53 -4.59
C MET A 246 -9.57 -1.82 -3.80
N VAL A 247 -10.18 -2.94 -4.21
CA VAL A 247 -9.98 -4.26 -3.61
C VAL A 247 -8.49 -4.61 -3.59
N TRP A 248 -7.82 -4.51 -4.74
CA TRP A 248 -6.40 -4.82 -4.84
C TRP A 248 -5.51 -3.80 -4.14
N ALA A 249 -5.86 -2.51 -4.15
CA ALA A 249 -5.14 -1.49 -3.40
C ALA A 249 -5.20 -1.71 -1.88
N VAL A 250 -6.34 -2.19 -1.35
CA VAL A 250 -6.47 -2.57 0.08
C VAL A 250 -5.54 -3.74 0.39
N VAL A 251 -5.52 -4.75 -0.47
CA VAL A 251 -4.64 -5.92 -0.33
C VAL A 251 -3.17 -5.48 -0.36
N GLU A 252 -2.78 -4.65 -1.32
CA GLU A 252 -1.43 -4.15 -1.50
C GLU A 252 -0.94 -3.37 -0.27
N VAL A 253 -1.71 -2.40 0.21
CA VAL A 253 -1.38 -1.59 1.39
C VAL A 253 -1.17 -2.46 2.63
N ASN A 254 -2.10 -3.37 2.90
CA ASN A 254 -2.02 -4.22 4.08
C ASN A 254 -0.87 -5.24 3.96
N LEU A 255 -0.60 -5.78 2.78
CA LEU A 255 0.55 -6.65 2.54
C LEU A 255 1.88 -5.90 2.66
N ALA A 256 1.96 -4.63 2.25
CA ALA A 256 3.16 -3.80 2.43
C ALA A 256 3.50 -3.57 3.92
N ILE A 257 2.48 -3.44 4.77
CA ILE A 257 2.67 -3.34 6.22
C ILE A 257 3.15 -4.67 6.80
N VAL A 258 2.58 -5.79 6.35
CA VAL A 258 3.02 -7.13 6.76
C VAL A 258 4.47 -7.34 6.35
N SER A 259 4.81 -7.05 5.09
CA SER A 259 6.15 -7.26 4.53
C SER A 259 7.21 -6.43 5.26
N SER A 260 6.92 -5.16 5.57
CA SER A 260 7.83 -4.29 6.31
C SER A 260 7.98 -4.67 7.80
N SER A 261 7.04 -5.44 8.35
CA SER A 261 7.06 -5.91 9.74
C SER A 261 7.77 -7.25 9.93
N VAL A 262 7.72 -8.14 8.93
CA VAL A 262 8.33 -9.49 8.97
C VAL A 262 9.80 -9.51 9.41
N PRO A 263 10.69 -8.60 8.95
CA PRO A 263 12.11 -8.66 9.33
C PRO A 263 12.36 -8.48 10.83
N MET A 264 11.47 -7.77 11.52
CA MET A 264 11.54 -7.55 12.97
C MET A 264 11.05 -8.76 13.78
N LEU A 265 10.30 -9.69 13.16
CA LEU A 265 9.73 -10.86 13.84
C LEU A 265 10.74 -12.00 14.05
N ARG A 266 11.92 -11.92 13.42
CA ARG A 266 13.00 -12.90 13.50
C ARG A 266 13.32 -13.40 14.93
N PRO A 267 13.57 -12.55 15.95
CA PRO A 267 13.82 -13.02 17.32
C PRO A 267 12.64 -13.76 17.94
N LEU A 268 11.41 -13.40 17.59
CA LEU A 268 10.20 -14.04 18.09
C LEU A 268 10.07 -15.46 17.51
N PHE A 269 10.28 -15.62 16.19
CA PHE A 269 10.30 -16.93 15.56
C PHE A 269 11.37 -17.85 16.15
N ARG A 270 12.56 -17.32 16.46
CA ARG A 270 13.62 -18.11 17.10
C ARG A 270 13.27 -18.57 18.52
N LYS A 271 12.42 -17.82 19.24
CA LYS A 271 12.01 -18.17 20.61
C LYS A 271 10.81 -19.14 20.62
N LEU A 272 9.93 -19.03 19.63
CA LEU A 272 8.74 -19.89 19.48
C LEU A 272 9.05 -21.22 18.81
N LEU A 273 9.98 -21.26 17.86
CA LEU A 273 10.40 -22.49 17.19
C LEU A 273 11.44 -23.22 18.05
N PRO A 274 11.14 -24.43 18.56
CA PRO A 274 12.10 -25.21 19.34
C PRO A 274 13.35 -25.53 18.52
N GLY A 275 14.51 -25.58 19.18
CA GLY A 275 15.82 -25.79 18.56
C GLY A 275 15.96 -27.07 17.71
N SER A 276 15.00 -28.00 17.78
CA SER A 276 14.95 -29.20 16.96
C SER A 276 14.71 -28.94 15.46
N PHE A 277 14.07 -27.82 15.08
CA PHE A 277 13.87 -27.45 13.67
C PHE A 277 15.03 -26.66 13.04
N LEU A 278 15.94 -26.12 13.86
CA LEU A 278 17.08 -25.30 13.43
C LEU A 278 18.43 -26.02 13.58
N SER A 279 18.41 -27.29 13.99
CA SER A 279 19.58 -28.15 14.26
C SER A 279 19.73 -29.30 13.25
N SER A 280 19.09 -29.24 12.08
CA SER A 280 19.37 -30.21 11.01
C SER A 280 20.35 -29.61 10.00
N HIS A 281 21.63 -29.96 10.20
CA HIS A 281 22.79 -29.92 9.28
C HIS A 281 23.11 -28.63 8.50
#